data_AF-A0AAV5GBS5-F1
#
_entry.id   AF-A0AAV5GBS5-F1
#
_cell.length_a   1.000
_cell.length_b   1.000
_cell.length_c   1.000
_cell.angle_alpha   90.00
_cell.angle_beta   90.00
_cell.angle_gamma   90.00
#
_symmetry.space_group_name_H-M   'P 1'
#
loop_
_entity.id
_entity.type
_entity.pdbx_description
1 polymer ?
#
loop_
_entity_poly.entity_id
_entity_poly.type
_entity_poly.pdbx_seq_one_letter_code
_entity_poly.pdbx_strand_id
1 'polypeptide(L)'
;MVPGPSPLAGLDAPAESEFFVAGLTAKELFVRLAQADPVSALLERHIPPDQRPLRDLSGDWRGRTLDQLITSYNWRGVARYAYDAITQAPPERTSYIFSHWLLRFHALFRLRLFEPLSFEVQRVASLLPPSSCLFIPPEEVPAADTPRFHPAVPYELHVLFASLPGIEGDRRAAIERLSALLRASKEEMWSAKRRGEADKEGEWRIRVERVAGVVTALLQELKATTSATSLLAPLAAASPSFRAALSRIYFATGDLGSLSAALDASEVPERKRRKTRVLHLVARAEWDEAQAELRRLLEEDSEDAEAHNNLAVVLLYSAKLDEAITHLTTLFSSRPALAYNDEPLLFNLCTLFELRSEQAFAHKVRLLRSAAEFGAQGLGAECFKLPL
;
A
#
# COMPACT_ATOMS: atom_id res chain seq x y z
N MET A 1 -14.66 32.38 9.00
CA MET A 1 -13.76 31.26 8.63
C MET A 1 -12.54 31.34 9.50
N VAL A 2 -12.36 30.39 10.42
CA VAL A 2 -11.10 30.25 11.14
C VAL A 2 -10.07 29.76 10.12
N PRO A 3 -8.90 30.42 9.96
CA PRO A 3 -7.85 29.87 9.11
C PRO A 3 -7.49 28.47 9.64
N GLY A 4 -7.56 27.46 8.77
CA GLY A 4 -7.13 26.11 9.11
C GLY A 4 -5.68 26.11 9.61
N PRO A 5 -5.24 25.07 10.33
CA PRO A 5 -3.86 24.98 10.80
C PRO A 5 -2.90 25.14 9.60
N SER A 6 -1.91 26.02 9.75
CA SER A 6 -0.86 26.18 8.74
C SER A 6 -0.13 24.85 8.58
N PRO A 7 0.17 24.39 7.34
CA PRO A 7 0.97 23.18 7.13
C PRO A 7 2.40 23.34 7.67
N LEU A 8 2.80 24.60 7.95
CA LEU A 8 4.07 24.99 8.55
C LEU A 8 4.00 25.16 10.07
N ALA A 9 2.84 24.93 10.71
CA ALA A 9 2.69 25.09 12.16
C ALA A 9 3.55 24.05 12.92
N GLY A 10 4.40 24.52 13.84
CA GLY A 10 5.26 23.65 14.66
C GLY A 10 6.58 23.25 14.00
N LEU A 11 6.98 23.94 12.92
CA LEU A 11 8.26 23.71 12.27
C LEU A 11 9.43 24.29 13.09
N ASP A 12 10.18 23.40 13.77
CA ASP A 12 11.43 23.74 14.48
C ASP A 12 12.47 24.38 13.53
N ALA A 13 13.49 25.05 14.09
CA ALA A 13 14.60 25.60 13.28
C ALA A 13 15.26 24.49 12.43
N PRO A 14 15.74 24.78 11.21
CA PRO A 14 16.45 23.79 10.40
C PRO A 14 17.64 23.23 11.18
N ALA A 15 17.84 21.92 11.10
CA ALA A 15 19.01 21.30 11.72
C ALA A 15 20.28 21.86 11.06
N GLU A 16 21.33 22.14 11.86
CA GLU A 16 22.58 22.77 11.39
C GLU A 16 23.32 21.99 10.28
N SER A 17 22.90 20.76 9.97
CA SER A 17 23.53 19.82 9.02
C SER A 17 22.63 19.39 7.85
N GLU A 18 21.54 20.09 7.56
CA GLU A 18 20.62 19.71 6.47
C GLU A 18 21.23 19.97 5.08
N PHE A 19 21.31 18.93 4.26
CA PHE A 19 21.80 19.04 2.89
C PHE A 19 20.77 19.76 2.01
N PHE A 20 21.20 20.77 1.27
CA PHE A 20 20.34 21.53 0.37
C PHE A 20 20.21 20.88 -1.02
N VAL A 21 18.98 20.73 -1.52
CA VAL A 21 18.70 20.29 -2.90
C VAL A 21 17.84 21.36 -3.59
N ALA A 22 18.42 22.03 -4.58
CA ALA A 22 17.79 23.17 -5.24
C ALA A 22 16.58 22.75 -6.11
N GLY A 23 15.55 23.60 -6.13
CA GLY A 23 14.40 23.46 -7.04
C GLY A 23 13.27 22.54 -6.56
N LEU A 24 13.40 21.86 -5.43
CA LEU A 24 12.37 20.93 -4.93
C LEU A 24 11.01 21.58 -4.61
N THR A 25 10.96 22.90 -4.46
CA THR A 25 9.74 23.68 -4.20
C THR A 25 9.11 24.27 -5.48
N ALA A 26 9.72 24.03 -6.64
CA ALA A 26 9.28 24.59 -7.92
C ALA A 26 7.88 24.05 -8.30
N LYS A 27 6.95 24.96 -8.61
CA LYS A 27 5.56 24.62 -8.95
C LYS A 27 5.45 23.82 -10.23
N GLU A 28 6.44 23.99 -11.11
CA GLU A 28 6.54 23.31 -12.38
C GLU A 28 6.73 21.81 -12.21
N LEU A 29 7.21 21.33 -11.05
CA LEU A 29 7.38 19.89 -10.79
C LEU A 29 6.05 19.14 -10.71
N PHE A 30 4.95 19.84 -10.40
CA PHE A 30 3.67 19.25 -10.05
C PHE A 30 2.73 19.10 -11.25
N VAL A 31 1.96 18.01 -11.26
CA VAL A 31 0.90 17.74 -12.22
C VAL A 31 -0.45 18.15 -11.63
N ARG A 32 -1.31 18.74 -12.48
CA ARG A 32 -2.69 19.05 -12.13
C ARG A 32 -3.51 17.76 -12.09
N LEU A 33 -4.17 17.51 -10.95
CA LEU A 33 -4.97 16.31 -10.75
C LEU A 33 -6.27 16.37 -11.53
N ALA A 34 -6.67 15.24 -12.11
CA ALA A 34 -7.97 15.07 -12.75
C ALA A 34 -9.10 15.11 -11.70
N GLN A 35 -10.18 15.81 -12.06
CA GLN A 35 -11.39 15.94 -11.23
C GLN A 35 -12.45 14.87 -11.53
N ALA A 36 -12.15 13.90 -12.40
CA ALA A 36 -12.98 12.74 -12.68
C ALA A 36 -12.20 11.46 -12.36
N ASP A 37 -12.93 10.39 -12.04
CA ASP A 37 -12.38 9.06 -11.77
C ASP A 37 -13.39 7.95 -12.14
N PRO A 38 -13.00 6.65 -12.11
CA PRO A 38 -13.88 5.55 -12.53
C PRO A 38 -15.19 5.47 -11.75
N VAL A 39 -15.17 5.80 -10.45
CA VAL A 39 -16.38 5.84 -9.61
C VAL A 39 -17.33 6.95 -10.09
N SER A 40 -16.81 8.09 -10.53
CA SER A 40 -17.62 9.18 -11.11
C SER A 40 -18.34 8.73 -12.38
N ALA A 41 -17.64 8.00 -13.26
CA ALA A 41 -18.25 7.44 -14.47
C ALA A 41 -19.36 6.42 -14.14
N LEU A 42 -19.16 5.58 -13.13
CA LEU A 42 -20.19 4.65 -12.66
C LEU A 42 -21.42 5.39 -12.08
N LEU A 43 -21.22 6.44 -11.29
CA LEU A 43 -22.31 7.25 -10.75
C LEU A 43 -23.10 7.92 -11.88
N GLU A 44 -22.41 8.45 -12.89
CA GLU A 44 -23.03 9.08 -14.04
C GLU A 44 -23.93 8.12 -14.83
N ARG A 45 -23.47 6.88 -14.99
CA ARG A 45 -24.19 5.84 -15.72
C ARG A 45 -25.37 5.24 -14.95
N HIS A 46 -25.20 4.98 -13.66
CA HIS A 46 -26.14 4.17 -12.89
C HIS A 46 -27.05 4.96 -11.95
N ILE A 47 -26.76 6.23 -11.69
CA ILE A 47 -27.51 7.06 -10.74
C ILE A 47 -27.98 8.36 -11.42
N PRO A 48 -29.29 8.67 -11.40
CA PRO A 48 -29.83 9.94 -11.88
C PRO A 48 -29.19 11.16 -11.19
N PRO A 49 -28.99 12.29 -11.89
CA PRO A 49 -28.29 13.47 -11.34
C PRO A 49 -28.83 13.98 -10.00
N ASP A 50 -30.14 13.91 -9.78
CA ASP A 50 -30.83 14.32 -8.56
C ASP A 50 -30.55 13.42 -7.35
N GLN A 51 -30.09 12.19 -7.59
CA GLN A 51 -29.84 11.18 -6.56
C GLN A 51 -28.34 10.91 -6.33
N ARG A 52 -27.46 11.62 -7.06
CA ARG A 52 -26.02 11.45 -6.90
C ARG A 52 -25.56 12.10 -5.59
N PRO A 53 -24.77 11.38 -4.77
CA PRO A 53 -24.23 11.95 -3.54
C PRO A 53 -23.23 13.06 -3.86
N LEU A 54 -23.12 14.04 -2.97
CA LEU A 54 -22.12 15.08 -3.10
C LEU A 54 -20.73 14.47 -2.96
N ARG A 55 -19.86 14.70 -3.94
CA ARG A 55 -18.50 14.18 -3.94
C ARG A 55 -17.50 15.28 -4.21
N ASP A 56 -16.71 15.61 -3.19
CA ASP A 56 -15.65 16.60 -3.33
C ASP A 56 -14.38 15.97 -3.93
N LEU A 57 -14.16 16.25 -5.21
CA LEU A 57 -12.95 15.86 -5.94
C LEU A 57 -12.00 17.04 -6.15
N SER A 58 -12.28 18.21 -5.56
CA SER A 58 -11.41 19.39 -5.66
C SER A 58 -10.10 19.21 -4.88
N GLY A 59 -10.14 18.38 -3.84
CA GLY A 59 -9.02 18.21 -2.91
C GLY A 59 -8.84 19.41 -1.98
N ASP A 60 -9.87 20.24 -1.78
CA ASP A 60 -9.81 21.28 -0.75
C ASP A 60 -9.67 20.63 0.62
N TRP A 61 -8.58 20.97 1.30
CA TRP A 61 -8.24 20.41 2.61
C TRP A 61 -8.41 21.44 3.73
N ARG A 62 -8.74 22.70 3.39
CA ARG A 62 -8.83 23.79 4.36
C ARG A 62 -9.83 23.45 5.47
N GLY A 63 -9.40 23.68 6.71
CA GLY A 63 -10.21 23.36 7.90
C GLY A 63 -10.13 21.89 8.33
N ARG A 64 -9.29 21.07 7.70
CA ARG A 64 -9.00 19.69 8.11
C ARG A 64 -7.52 19.50 8.43
N THR A 65 -7.20 18.60 9.36
CA THR A 65 -5.83 18.18 9.63
C THR A 65 -5.40 17.07 8.66
N LEU A 66 -4.09 16.85 8.50
CA LEU A 66 -3.58 15.74 7.69
C LEU A 66 -4.13 14.39 8.17
N ASP A 67 -4.21 14.17 9.48
CA ASP A 67 -4.77 12.95 10.08
C ASP A 67 -6.24 12.75 9.68
N GLN A 68 -7.06 13.81 9.71
CA GLN A 68 -8.44 13.76 9.25
C GLN A 68 -8.54 13.42 7.76
N LEU A 69 -7.63 13.91 6.92
CA LEU A 69 -7.62 13.58 5.49
C LEU A 69 -7.28 12.11 5.25
N ILE A 70 -6.29 11.58 5.98
CA ILE A 70 -5.85 10.18 5.87
C ILE A 70 -6.94 9.24 6.37
N THR A 71 -7.51 9.51 7.55
CA THR A 71 -8.56 8.68 8.16
C THR A 71 -9.88 8.71 7.39
N SER A 72 -10.17 9.81 6.67
CA SER A 72 -11.33 9.92 5.76
C SER A 72 -11.04 9.50 4.32
N TYR A 73 -9.85 8.95 4.03
CA TYR A 73 -9.44 8.51 2.69
C TYR A 73 -9.53 9.61 1.60
N ASN A 74 -9.40 10.89 1.99
CA ASN A 74 -9.38 12.02 1.08
C ASN A 74 -7.98 12.23 0.48
N TRP A 75 -7.55 11.29 -0.37
CA TRP A 75 -6.22 11.30 -0.99
C TRP A 75 -5.98 12.52 -1.90
N ARG A 76 -7.02 13.06 -2.55
CA ARG A 76 -6.91 14.34 -3.28
C ARG A 76 -6.59 15.50 -2.35
N GLY A 77 -7.22 15.53 -1.18
CA GLY A 77 -6.91 16.48 -0.11
C GLY A 77 -5.47 16.32 0.40
N VAL A 78 -5.00 15.08 0.61
CA VAL A 78 -3.61 14.80 1.01
C VAL A 78 -2.62 15.29 -0.06
N ALA A 79 -2.88 15.01 -1.33
CA ALA A 79 -2.02 15.47 -2.44
C ALA A 79 -1.96 17.00 -2.52
N ARG A 80 -3.08 17.69 -2.29
CA ARG A 80 -3.17 19.17 -2.25
C ARG A 80 -2.47 19.75 -1.01
N TYR A 81 -2.67 19.14 0.15
CA TYR A 81 -1.97 19.50 1.39
C TYR A 81 -0.46 19.43 1.19
N ALA A 82 0.04 18.33 0.62
CA ALA A 82 1.47 18.17 0.34
C ALA A 82 1.99 19.22 -0.66
N TYR A 83 1.24 19.52 -1.72
CA TYR A 83 1.57 20.60 -2.65
C TYR A 83 1.73 21.96 -1.95
N ASP A 84 0.74 22.33 -1.13
CA ASP A 84 0.76 23.61 -0.40
C ASP A 84 1.91 23.64 0.61
N ALA A 85 2.16 22.54 1.32
CA ALA A 85 3.29 22.40 2.25
C ALA A 85 4.65 22.55 1.57
N ILE A 86 4.87 21.88 0.43
CA ILE A 86 6.14 21.93 -0.31
C ILE A 86 6.39 23.34 -0.89
N THR A 87 5.37 23.91 -1.55
CA THR A 87 5.54 25.19 -2.25
C THR A 87 5.65 26.40 -1.32
N GLN A 88 5.24 26.26 -0.07
CA GLN A 88 5.34 27.29 0.97
C GLN A 88 6.53 27.06 1.92
N ALA A 89 7.19 25.90 1.86
CA ALA A 89 8.34 25.60 2.70
C ALA A 89 9.56 26.46 2.30
N PRO A 90 10.37 26.90 3.28
CA PRO A 90 11.71 27.40 3.01
C PRO A 90 12.53 26.35 2.23
N PRO A 91 13.17 26.72 1.09
CA PRO A 91 13.93 25.78 0.26
C PRO A 91 15.04 25.01 1.00
N GLU A 92 15.53 25.56 2.11
CA GLU A 92 16.57 24.99 2.95
C GLU A 92 16.11 23.74 3.72
N ARG A 93 14.80 23.55 3.89
CA ARG A 93 14.21 22.44 4.67
C ARG A 93 14.03 21.17 3.85
N THR A 94 15.11 20.66 3.28
CA THR A 94 15.11 19.53 2.34
C THR A 94 14.39 18.27 2.86
N SER A 95 14.59 17.88 4.12
CA SER A 95 13.99 16.68 4.73
C SER A 95 12.48 16.84 4.92
N TYR A 96 12.02 18.04 5.30
CA TYR A 96 10.60 18.37 5.36
C TYR A 96 9.99 18.34 3.95
N ILE A 97 10.66 18.93 2.97
CA ILE A 97 10.19 18.95 1.58
C ILE A 97 10.09 17.51 1.03
N PHE A 98 11.10 16.67 1.28
CA PHE A 98 11.07 15.27 0.86
C PHE A 98 9.99 14.44 1.54
N SER A 99 9.76 14.62 2.85
CA SER A 99 8.68 13.90 3.54
C SER A 99 7.31 14.24 2.94
N HIS A 100 7.10 15.49 2.53
CA HIS A 100 5.86 15.91 1.86
C HIS A 100 5.80 15.45 0.39
N TRP A 101 6.93 15.36 -0.31
CA TRP A 101 6.97 14.72 -1.63
C TRP A 101 6.59 13.24 -1.55
N LEU A 102 7.12 12.48 -0.57
CA LEU A 102 6.74 11.09 -0.34
C LEU A 102 5.25 10.96 -0.01
N LEU A 103 4.70 11.87 0.81
CA LEU A 103 3.27 11.94 1.10
C LEU A 103 2.44 12.19 -0.17
N ARG A 104 2.89 13.11 -1.04
CA ARG A 104 2.24 13.38 -2.32
C ARG A 104 2.27 12.17 -3.24
N PHE A 105 3.43 11.52 -3.39
CA PHE A 105 3.56 10.32 -4.21
C PHE A 105 2.67 9.19 -3.70
N HIS A 106 2.59 9.01 -2.38
CA HIS A 106 1.67 8.05 -1.78
C HIS A 106 0.21 8.37 -2.15
N ALA A 107 -0.20 9.63 -2.04
CA ALA A 107 -1.55 10.05 -2.41
C ALA A 107 -1.86 9.79 -3.90
N LEU A 108 -0.92 10.08 -4.82
CA LEU A 108 -1.09 9.80 -6.25
C LEU A 108 -1.21 8.29 -6.52
N PHE A 109 -0.39 7.49 -5.84
CA PHE A 109 -0.47 6.03 -5.92
C PHE A 109 -1.82 5.51 -5.44
N ARG A 110 -2.32 6.00 -4.30
CA ARG A 110 -3.65 5.64 -3.77
C ARG A 110 -4.80 6.08 -4.67
N LEU A 111 -4.63 7.17 -5.41
CA LEU A 111 -5.57 7.63 -6.43
C LEU A 111 -5.47 6.87 -7.76
N ARG A 112 -4.53 5.93 -7.91
CA ARG A 112 -4.18 5.25 -9.17
C ARG A 112 -3.81 6.22 -10.31
N LEU A 113 -3.30 7.41 -9.95
CA LEU A 113 -2.81 8.40 -10.91
C LEU A 113 -1.35 8.09 -11.27
N PHE A 114 -1.12 6.95 -11.91
CA PHE A 114 0.22 6.41 -12.16
C PHE A 114 1.05 7.24 -13.14
N GLU A 115 0.44 7.81 -14.17
CA GLU A 115 1.13 8.72 -15.10
C GLU A 115 1.57 10.02 -14.39
N PRO A 116 0.68 10.76 -13.67
CA PRO A 116 1.12 11.87 -12.82
C PRO A 116 2.19 11.49 -11.79
N LEU A 117 2.05 10.34 -11.13
CA LEU A 117 3.04 9.84 -10.17
C LEU A 117 4.40 9.67 -10.82
N SER A 118 4.49 8.93 -11.93
CA SER A 118 5.75 8.66 -12.61
C SER A 118 6.42 9.96 -13.05
N PHE A 119 5.65 10.87 -13.64
CA PHE A 119 6.16 12.15 -14.11
C PHE A 119 6.71 13.03 -13.00
N GLU A 120 6.01 13.16 -11.87
CA GLU A 120 6.50 13.94 -10.73
C GLU A 120 7.72 13.30 -10.07
N VAL A 121 7.73 11.97 -9.90
CA VAL A 121 8.89 11.26 -9.34
C VAL A 121 10.12 11.44 -10.22
N GLN A 122 9.98 11.34 -11.54
CA GLN A 122 11.10 11.55 -12.48
C GLN A 122 11.65 12.97 -12.42
N ARG A 123 10.78 13.98 -12.27
CA ARG A 123 11.20 15.37 -12.14
C ARG A 123 11.92 15.63 -10.82
N VAL A 124 11.42 15.12 -9.71
CA VAL A 124 12.13 15.20 -8.43
C VAL A 124 13.46 14.45 -8.51
N ALA A 125 13.48 13.26 -9.12
CA ALA A 125 14.69 12.48 -9.35
C ALA A 125 15.75 13.25 -10.16
N SER A 126 15.34 14.04 -11.17
CA SER A 126 16.27 14.85 -11.98
C SER A 126 16.97 15.98 -11.23
N LEU A 127 16.46 16.37 -10.04
CA LEU A 127 17.06 17.39 -9.18
C LEU A 127 18.01 16.80 -8.14
N LEU A 128 18.03 15.47 -7.98
CA LEU A 128 18.84 14.85 -6.95
C LEU A 128 20.34 14.89 -7.31
N PRO A 129 21.23 14.96 -6.30
CA PRO A 129 22.67 14.88 -6.52
C PRO A 129 23.04 13.64 -7.36
N PRO A 130 24.05 13.68 -8.24
CA PRO A 130 24.47 12.51 -9.04
C PRO A 130 24.86 11.29 -8.19
N SER A 131 25.32 11.50 -6.95
CA SER A 131 25.58 10.44 -5.96
C SER A 131 24.31 9.77 -5.41
N SER A 132 23.13 10.28 -5.77
CA SER A 132 21.85 9.66 -5.44
C SER A 132 21.70 8.44 -6.34
N CYS A 133 21.93 7.29 -5.75
CA CYS A 133 21.93 5.97 -6.38
C CYS A 133 20.54 5.51 -6.88
N LEU A 134 19.79 6.38 -7.57
CA LEU A 134 18.58 6.00 -8.31
C LEU A 134 18.93 5.16 -9.55
N PHE A 135 20.17 5.27 -10.02
CA PHE A 135 20.76 4.45 -11.07
C PHE A 135 22.12 3.96 -10.59
N ILE A 136 22.20 2.80 -9.94
CA ILE A 136 23.48 2.13 -9.74
C ILE A 136 23.68 1.19 -10.94
N PRO A 137 24.61 1.46 -11.86
CA PRO A 137 25.11 0.41 -12.74
C PRO A 137 25.75 -0.66 -11.84
N PRO A 138 25.43 -1.95 -12.01
CA PRO A 138 25.85 -3.02 -11.10
C PRO A 138 27.38 -3.18 -10.93
N GLU A 139 28.19 -2.48 -11.74
CA GLU A 139 29.63 -2.65 -11.86
C GLU A 139 30.45 -1.55 -11.17
N GLU A 140 29.84 -0.43 -10.78
CA GLU A 140 30.57 0.66 -10.11
C GLU A 140 30.63 0.42 -8.60
N VAL A 141 31.80 -0.03 -8.13
CA VAL A 141 32.16 0.04 -6.71
C VAL A 141 32.39 1.52 -6.40
N PRO A 142 31.60 2.15 -5.51
CA PRO A 142 31.89 3.51 -5.07
C PRO A 142 33.31 3.55 -4.53
N ALA A 143 34.02 4.64 -4.79
CA ALA A 143 35.26 4.92 -4.07
C ALA A 143 35.02 4.76 -2.55
N ALA A 144 36.01 4.26 -1.81
CA ALA A 144 35.85 3.82 -0.41
C ALA A 144 35.15 4.83 0.52
N ASP A 145 35.21 6.14 0.19
CA ASP A 145 34.66 7.23 0.98
C ASP A 145 33.35 7.84 0.43
N THR A 146 32.79 7.35 -0.68
CA THR A 146 31.51 7.86 -1.23
C THR A 146 30.34 7.00 -0.77
N PRO A 147 29.34 7.56 -0.05
CA PRO A 147 28.22 6.77 0.43
C PRO A 147 27.35 6.27 -0.74
N ARG A 148 26.96 4.98 -0.73
CA ARG A 148 26.05 4.39 -1.72
C ARG A 148 24.65 4.99 -1.70
N PHE A 149 24.27 5.67 -0.62
CA PHE A 149 22.98 6.32 -0.53
C PHE A 149 23.24 7.73 -0.02
N HIS A 150 22.81 8.72 -0.79
CA HIS A 150 23.02 10.10 -0.41
C HIS A 150 22.19 10.39 0.86
N PRO A 151 22.80 10.90 1.94
CA PRO A 151 22.14 11.05 3.24
C PRO A 151 20.92 11.97 3.21
N ALA A 152 20.87 12.93 2.28
CA ALA A 152 19.73 13.81 2.09
C ALA A 152 18.53 13.16 1.40
N VAL A 153 18.73 12.04 0.71
CA VAL A 153 17.69 11.41 -0.10
C VAL A 153 17.04 10.30 0.72
N PRO A 154 15.72 10.38 0.99
CA PRO A 154 15.04 9.32 1.71
C PRO A 154 15.13 7.99 0.97
N TYR A 155 15.36 6.91 1.70
CA TYR A 155 15.47 5.57 1.12
C TYR A 155 14.17 5.15 0.38
N GLU A 156 13.02 5.60 0.86
CA GLU A 156 11.71 5.38 0.27
C GLU A 156 11.65 5.89 -1.18
N LEU A 157 12.36 6.98 -1.51
CA LEU A 157 12.41 7.51 -2.87
C LEU A 157 13.16 6.57 -3.82
N HIS A 158 14.22 5.90 -3.34
CA HIS A 158 14.92 4.87 -4.12
C HIS A 158 14.01 3.67 -4.39
N VAL A 159 13.24 3.23 -3.40
CA VAL A 159 12.29 2.11 -3.56
C VAL A 159 11.19 2.49 -4.56
N LEU A 160 10.63 3.70 -4.44
CA LEU A 160 9.60 4.18 -5.35
C LEU A 160 10.12 4.26 -6.79
N PHE A 161 11.28 4.85 -6.99
CA PHE A 161 11.91 4.97 -8.31
C PHE A 161 12.20 3.62 -8.95
N ALA A 162 12.73 2.67 -8.19
CA ALA A 162 12.97 1.30 -8.65
C ALA A 162 11.66 0.56 -8.98
N SER A 163 10.56 0.90 -8.28
CA SER A 163 9.23 0.32 -8.49
C SER A 163 8.46 0.91 -9.67
N LEU A 164 8.83 2.11 -10.15
CA LEU A 164 8.09 2.85 -11.19
C LEU A 164 7.74 2.02 -12.43
N PRO A 165 8.68 1.26 -13.06
CA PRO A 165 8.33 0.48 -14.24
C PRO A 165 7.20 -0.52 -13.99
N GLY A 166 7.13 -1.08 -12.78
CA GLY A 166 6.13 -2.07 -12.38
C GLY A 166 4.77 -1.43 -12.19
N ILE A 167 4.75 -0.20 -11.66
CA ILE A 167 3.54 0.64 -11.56
C ILE A 167 3.00 0.98 -12.96
N GLU A 168 3.90 1.16 -13.95
CA GLU A 168 3.56 1.39 -15.36
C GLU A 168 3.25 0.09 -16.13
N GLY A 169 3.37 -1.07 -15.49
CA GLY A 169 3.04 -2.38 -16.04
C GLY A 169 4.23 -3.26 -16.45
N ASP A 170 5.44 -2.71 -16.54
CA ASP A 170 6.68 -3.45 -16.79
C ASP A 170 7.27 -4.02 -15.48
N ARG A 171 6.68 -5.14 -15.06
CA ARG A 171 7.09 -5.89 -13.87
C ARG A 171 8.52 -6.41 -13.95
N ARG A 172 9.02 -6.74 -15.14
CA ARG A 172 10.36 -7.30 -15.31
C ARG A 172 11.42 -6.23 -15.06
N ALA A 173 11.27 -5.06 -15.68
CA ALA A 173 12.16 -3.93 -15.43
C ALA A 173 12.14 -3.50 -13.94
N ALA A 174 10.97 -3.54 -13.29
CA ALA A 174 10.90 -3.26 -11.85
C ALA A 174 11.67 -4.29 -11.01
N ILE A 175 11.52 -5.59 -11.30
CA ILE A 175 12.27 -6.64 -10.60
C ILE A 175 13.77 -6.45 -10.79
N GLU A 176 14.24 -6.11 -11.99
CA GLU A 176 15.66 -5.85 -12.25
C GLU A 176 16.18 -4.68 -11.40
N ARG A 177 15.48 -3.54 -11.42
CA ARG A 177 15.84 -2.35 -10.64
C ARG A 177 15.80 -2.61 -9.14
N LEU A 178 14.73 -3.23 -8.64
CA LEU A 178 14.58 -3.55 -7.22
C LEU A 178 15.60 -4.61 -6.77
N SER A 179 15.97 -5.56 -7.64
CA SER A 179 17.04 -6.52 -7.34
C SER A 179 18.40 -5.85 -7.23
N ALA A 180 18.69 -4.85 -8.08
CA ALA A 180 19.90 -4.04 -7.94
C ALA A 180 19.89 -3.24 -6.63
N LEU A 181 18.78 -2.59 -6.29
CA LEU A 181 18.61 -1.88 -5.03
C LEU A 181 18.77 -2.81 -3.82
N LEU A 182 18.21 -4.03 -3.88
CA LEU A 182 18.33 -5.04 -2.84
C LEU A 182 19.78 -5.45 -2.63
N ARG A 183 20.55 -5.66 -3.71
CA ARG A 183 21.99 -5.98 -3.62
C ARG A 183 22.77 -4.84 -2.96
N ALA A 184 22.54 -3.59 -3.38
CA ALA A 184 23.18 -2.42 -2.79
C ALA A 184 22.86 -2.27 -1.30
N SER A 185 21.61 -2.54 -0.91
CA SER A 185 21.16 -2.47 0.49
C SER A 185 21.78 -3.57 1.36
N LYS A 186 21.98 -4.78 0.80
CA LYS A 186 22.72 -5.86 1.48
C LYS A 186 24.18 -5.52 1.68
N GLU A 187 24.81 -4.86 0.71
CA GLU A 187 26.21 -4.45 0.85
C GLU A 187 26.39 -3.42 1.97
N GLU A 188 25.49 -2.44 2.08
CA GLU A 188 25.50 -1.49 3.21
C GLU A 188 25.26 -2.19 4.56
N MET A 189 24.33 -3.15 4.61
CA MET A 189 24.11 -3.98 5.80
C MET A 189 25.39 -4.72 6.23
N TRP A 190 26.08 -5.37 5.28
CA TRP A 190 27.31 -6.10 5.56
C TRP A 190 28.47 -5.17 5.87
N SER A 191 28.54 -3.99 5.27
CA SER A 191 29.51 -2.95 5.59
C SER A 191 29.36 -2.48 7.03
N ALA A 192 28.13 -2.15 7.45
CA ALA A 192 27.82 -1.80 8.84
C ALA A 192 28.21 -2.92 9.81
N LYS A 193 27.91 -4.18 9.46
CA LYS A 193 28.31 -5.36 10.25
C LYS A 193 29.83 -5.49 10.38
N ARG A 194 30.59 -5.31 9.30
CA ARG A 194 32.06 -5.35 9.31
C ARG A 194 32.66 -4.23 10.16
N ARG A 195 32.00 -3.07 10.22
CA ARG A 195 32.38 -1.94 11.08
C ARG A 195 31.90 -2.06 12.53
N GLY A 196 31.13 -3.09 12.87
CA GLY A 196 30.56 -3.28 14.21
C GLY A 196 29.42 -2.31 14.56
N GLU A 197 28.80 -1.68 13.57
CA GLU A 197 27.72 -0.70 13.75
C GLU A 197 26.35 -1.41 13.84
N ALA A 198 26.04 -1.99 15.00
CA ALA A 198 24.84 -2.82 15.19
C ALA A 198 23.51 -2.11 14.85
N ASP A 199 23.38 -0.83 15.23
CA ASP A 199 22.17 -0.04 14.94
C ASP A 199 21.94 0.14 13.44
N LYS A 200 23.00 0.52 12.71
CA LYS A 200 22.96 0.67 11.25
C LYS A 200 22.74 -0.67 10.54
N GLU A 201 23.33 -1.75 11.04
CA GLU A 201 23.04 -3.10 10.53
C GLU A 201 21.55 -3.42 10.67
N GLY A 202 20.94 -3.11 11.82
CA GLY A 202 19.51 -3.28 12.07
C GLY A 202 18.64 -2.47 11.11
N GLU A 203 18.94 -1.19 10.90
CA GLU A 203 18.24 -0.33 9.94
C GLU A 203 18.30 -0.87 8.52
N TRP A 204 19.49 -1.26 8.06
CA TRP A 204 19.69 -1.83 6.73
C TRP A 204 19.00 -3.18 6.57
N ARG A 205 18.97 -4.01 7.63
CA ARG A 205 18.23 -5.26 7.63
C ARG A 205 16.75 -5.01 7.37
N ILE A 206 16.11 -4.06 8.05
CA ILE A 206 14.71 -3.69 7.82
C ILE A 206 14.48 -3.22 6.37
N ARG A 207 15.42 -2.47 5.78
CA ARG A 207 15.34 -2.02 4.38
C ARG A 207 15.44 -3.21 3.39
N VAL A 208 16.41 -4.09 3.59
CA VAL A 208 16.60 -5.32 2.79
C VAL A 208 15.34 -6.18 2.83
N GLU A 209 14.78 -6.35 4.03
CA GLU A 209 13.53 -7.05 4.27
C GLU A 209 12.37 -6.43 3.45
N ARG A 210 12.16 -5.12 3.56
CA ARG A 210 11.09 -4.41 2.82
C ARG A 210 11.24 -4.57 1.31
N VAL A 211 12.43 -4.33 0.76
CA VAL A 211 12.67 -4.43 -0.69
C VAL A 211 12.52 -5.88 -1.17
N ALA A 212 12.99 -6.86 -0.41
CA ALA A 212 12.78 -8.27 -0.74
C ALA A 212 11.29 -8.62 -0.80
N GLY A 213 10.49 -8.11 0.14
CA GLY A 213 9.02 -8.27 0.12
C GLY A 213 8.38 -7.73 -1.17
N VAL A 214 8.80 -6.56 -1.64
CA VAL A 214 8.31 -5.97 -2.91
C VAL A 214 8.72 -6.82 -4.12
N VAL A 215 9.98 -7.26 -4.17
CA VAL A 215 10.48 -8.14 -5.25
C VAL A 215 9.70 -9.47 -5.27
N THR A 216 9.48 -10.06 -4.11
CA THR A 216 8.68 -11.29 -3.97
C THR A 216 7.26 -11.10 -4.49
N ALA A 217 6.59 -9.99 -4.16
CA ALA A 217 5.24 -9.72 -4.66
C ALA A 217 5.19 -9.65 -6.20
N LEU A 218 6.15 -8.94 -6.82
CA LEU A 218 6.24 -8.86 -8.28
C LEU A 218 6.56 -10.22 -8.92
N LEU A 219 7.42 -11.04 -8.29
CA LEU A 219 7.70 -12.40 -8.76
C LEU A 219 6.44 -13.28 -8.70
N GLN A 220 5.61 -13.14 -7.67
CA GLN A 220 4.32 -13.84 -7.59
C GLN A 220 3.36 -13.41 -8.69
N GLU A 221 3.28 -12.12 -9.01
CA GLU A 221 2.47 -11.62 -10.14
C GLU A 221 2.93 -12.22 -11.48
N LEU A 222 4.24 -12.43 -11.66
CA LEU A 222 4.81 -13.10 -12.81
C LEU A 222 4.73 -14.64 -12.75
N LYS A 223 4.10 -15.20 -11.70
CA LYS A 223 4.03 -16.65 -11.43
C LYS A 223 5.42 -17.32 -11.32
N ALA A 224 6.46 -16.54 -11.00
CA ALA A 224 7.83 -16.99 -10.81
C ALA A 224 8.05 -17.49 -9.38
N THR A 225 7.25 -18.48 -8.97
CA THR A 225 7.11 -18.83 -7.55
C THR A 225 8.37 -19.45 -6.96
N THR A 226 9.14 -20.23 -7.75
CA THR A 226 10.42 -20.79 -7.30
C THR A 226 11.42 -19.70 -6.91
N SER A 227 11.50 -18.64 -7.71
CA SER A 227 12.36 -17.47 -7.42
C SER A 227 11.86 -16.72 -6.19
N ALA A 228 10.54 -16.54 -6.06
CA ALA A 228 9.93 -15.89 -4.90
C ALA A 228 10.25 -16.64 -3.59
N THR A 229 10.10 -17.96 -3.58
CA THR A 229 10.41 -18.82 -2.42
C THR A 229 11.90 -18.83 -2.12
N SER A 230 12.76 -18.95 -3.14
CA SER A 230 14.23 -18.95 -2.96
C SER A 230 14.74 -17.63 -2.36
N LEU A 231 14.11 -16.51 -2.73
CA LEU A 231 14.42 -15.21 -2.14
C LEU A 231 13.93 -15.09 -0.69
N LEU A 232 12.69 -15.53 -0.42
CA LEU A 232 12.01 -15.26 0.84
C LEU A 232 12.33 -16.25 1.95
N ALA A 233 12.55 -17.53 1.64
CA ALA A 233 12.74 -18.58 2.64
C ALA A 233 13.93 -18.32 3.60
N PRO A 234 15.13 -17.92 3.13
CA PRO A 234 16.23 -17.57 4.02
C PRO A 234 15.92 -16.37 4.92
N LEU A 235 15.16 -15.39 4.40
CA LEU A 235 14.75 -14.20 5.15
C LEU A 235 13.71 -14.55 6.21
N ALA A 236 12.77 -15.44 5.90
CA ALA A 236 11.75 -15.92 6.85
C ALA A 236 12.32 -16.79 7.97
N ALA A 237 13.45 -17.46 7.72
CA ALA A 237 14.22 -18.16 8.75
C ALA A 237 14.88 -17.17 9.72
N ALA A 238 15.43 -16.07 9.20
CA ALA A 238 16.08 -15.03 10.00
C ALA A 238 15.10 -14.07 10.70
N SER A 239 13.93 -13.84 10.11
CA SER A 239 12.94 -12.85 10.56
C SER A 239 11.51 -13.42 10.44
N PRO A 240 10.79 -13.60 11.56
CA PRO A 240 9.42 -14.11 11.54
C PRO A 240 8.42 -13.27 10.74
N SER A 241 8.77 -12.03 10.37
CA SER A 241 7.93 -11.10 9.61
C SER A 241 7.52 -11.63 8.23
N PHE A 242 8.38 -12.42 7.58
CA PHE A 242 8.12 -12.99 6.25
C PHE A 242 7.42 -14.33 6.25
N ARG A 243 7.23 -14.97 7.41
CA ARG A 243 6.59 -16.29 7.47
C ARG A 243 5.17 -16.24 6.92
N ALA A 244 4.40 -15.20 7.23
CA ALA A 244 3.05 -15.05 6.70
C ALA A 244 3.03 -14.87 5.16
N ALA A 245 4.00 -14.16 4.58
CA ALA A 245 4.12 -14.02 3.13
C ALA A 245 4.54 -15.35 2.49
N LEU A 246 5.49 -16.06 3.09
CA LEU A 246 5.94 -17.37 2.64
C LEU A 246 4.84 -18.43 2.72
N SER A 247 4.04 -18.42 3.79
CA SER A 247 2.86 -19.29 3.92
C SER A 247 1.82 -19.03 2.83
N ARG A 248 1.60 -17.78 2.42
CA ARG A 248 0.72 -17.45 1.28
C ARG A 248 1.29 -17.99 -0.03
N ILE A 249 2.61 -18.00 -0.19
CA ILE A 249 3.27 -18.64 -1.36
C ILE A 249 3.01 -20.15 -1.34
N TYR A 250 3.28 -20.83 -0.23
CA TYR A 250 3.07 -22.27 -0.10
C TYR A 250 1.61 -22.67 -0.30
N PHE A 251 0.68 -21.87 0.23
CA PHE A 251 -0.74 -22.02 -0.03
C PHE A 251 -1.05 -21.93 -1.53
N ALA A 252 -0.58 -20.87 -2.20
CA ALA A 252 -0.81 -20.66 -3.62
C ALA A 252 -0.18 -21.75 -4.52
N THR A 253 0.92 -22.37 -4.09
CA THR A 253 1.54 -23.50 -4.82
C THR A 253 1.01 -24.87 -4.44
N GLY A 254 0.15 -24.97 -3.43
CA GLY A 254 -0.32 -26.25 -2.88
C GLY A 254 0.74 -27.04 -2.11
N ASP A 255 1.83 -26.40 -1.68
CA ASP A 255 2.87 -27.05 -0.85
C ASP A 255 2.41 -27.08 0.61
N LEU A 256 1.49 -28.02 0.90
CA LEU A 256 0.89 -28.17 2.23
C LEU A 256 1.90 -28.61 3.29
N GLY A 257 2.99 -29.30 2.88
CA GLY A 257 4.05 -29.73 3.77
C GLY A 257 4.84 -28.54 4.32
N SER A 258 5.33 -27.68 3.43
CA SER A 258 6.03 -26.46 3.83
C SER A 258 5.10 -25.47 4.55
N LEU A 259 3.82 -25.42 4.17
CA LEU A 259 2.82 -24.63 4.88
C LEU A 259 2.62 -25.11 6.32
N SER A 260 2.55 -26.42 6.55
CA SER A 260 2.46 -26.99 7.90
C SER A 260 3.70 -26.66 8.73
N ALA A 261 4.89 -26.85 8.17
CA ALA A 261 6.15 -26.53 8.85
C ALA A 261 6.25 -25.05 9.26
N ALA A 262 5.67 -24.14 8.46
CA ALA A 262 5.62 -22.72 8.78
C ALA A 262 4.72 -22.38 9.99
N LEU A 263 3.73 -23.23 10.32
CA LEU A 263 2.84 -23.05 11.49
C LEU A 263 3.50 -23.44 12.81
N ASP A 264 4.36 -24.46 12.78
CA ASP A 264 5.02 -25.03 13.96
C ASP A 264 6.10 -24.11 14.56
N ALA A 265 6.46 -23.03 13.86
CA ALA A 265 7.47 -22.08 14.31
C ALA A 265 6.98 -21.25 15.52
N SER A 266 7.46 -21.59 16.72
CA SER A 266 7.01 -21.01 18.01
C SER A 266 7.12 -19.48 18.11
N GLU A 267 8.04 -18.85 17.39
CA GLU A 267 8.37 -17.41 17.55
C GLU A 267 7.34 -16.43 16.94
N VAL A 268 6.27 -16.92 16.30
CA VAL A 268 5.24 -16.06 15.68
C VAL A 268 4.16 -15.67 16.70
N PRO A 269 3.77 -14.38 16.79
CA PRO A 269 2.64 -13.97 17.63
C PRO A 269 1.37 -14.77 17.33
N GLU A 270 0.67 -15.20 18.38
CA GLU A 270 -0.43 -16.16 18.27
C GLU A 270 -1.52 -15.74 17.27
N ARG A 271 -1.94 -14.47 17.29
CA ARG A 271 -2.92 -13.95 16.33
C ARG A 271 -2.47 -14.10 14.88
N LYS A 272 -1.19 -13.86 14.58
CA LYS A 272 -0.61 -14.05 13.23
C LYS A 272 -0.54 -15.53 12.86
N ARG A 273 -0.20 -16.40 13.83
CA ARG A 273 -0.20 -17.86 13.65
C ARG A 273 -1.60 -18.37 13.30
N ARG A 274 -2.65 -17.90 13.98
CA ARG A 274 -4.05 -18.25 13.68
C ARG A 274 -4.46 -17.79 12.28
N LYS A 275 -4.10 -16.58 11.86
CA LYS A 275 -4.33 -16.12 10.47
C LYS A 275 -3.66 -17.04 9.45
N THR A 276 -2.42 -17.48 9.70
CA THR A 276 -1.75 -18.48 8.85
C THR A 276 -2.43 -19.85 8.91
N ARG A 277 -2.90 -20.28 10.08
CA ARG A 277 -3.62 -21.55 10.27
C ARG A 277 -4.90 -21.59 9.44
N VAL A 278 -5.64 -20.48 9.37
CA VAL A 278 -6.83 -20.35 8.51
C VAL A 278 -6.49 -20.69 7.06
N LEU A 279 -5.35 -20.22 6.52
CA LEU A 279 -4.92 -20.58 5.16
C LEU A 279 -4.72 -22.10 5.00
N HIS A 280 -4.11 -22.75 5.99
CA HIS A 280 -3.89 -24.20 5.98
C HIS A 280 -5.22 -24.98 6.02
N LEU A 281 -6.16 -24.56 6.88
CA LEU A 281 -7.49 -25.17 6.99
C LEU A 281 -8.27 -25.02 5.67
N VAL A 282 -8.25 -23.82 5.08
CA VAL A 282 -8.84 -23.55 3.76
C VAL A 282 -8.23 -24.42 2.67
N ALA A 283 -6.91 -24.62 2.68
CA ALA A 283 -6.22 -25.47 1.69
C ALA A 283 -6.67 -26.93 1.75
N ARG A 284 -7.13 -27.38 2.91
CA ARG A 284 -7.61 -28.74 3.18
C ARG A 284 -9.13 -28.87 3.12
N ALA A 285 -9.83 -27.78 2.77
CA ALA A 285 -11.29 -27.68 2.79
C ALA A 285 -11.92 -27.99 4.18
N GLU A 286 -11.17 -27.72 5.26
CA GLU A 286 -11.62 -27.85 6.65
C GLU A 286 -12.38 -26.57 7.05
N TRP A 287 -13.57 -26.41 6.47
CA TRP A 287 -14.31 -25.15 6.50
C TRP A 287 -14.86 -24.79 7.88
N ASP A 288 -15.28 -25.77 8.67
CA ASP A 288 -15.88 -25.51 9.98
C ASP A 288 -14.83 -25.07 10.99
N GLU A 289 -13.65 -25.68 10.96
CA GLU A 289 -12.48 -25.26 11.74
C GLU A 289 -12.00 -23.86 11.31
N ALA A 290 -11.95 -23.59 10.00
CA ALA A 290 -11.58 -22.27 9.49
C ALA A 290 -12.56 -21.18 9.97
N GLN A 291 -13.87 -21.46 9.91
CA GLN A 291 -14.89 -20.57 10.47
C GLN A 291 -14.70 -20.35 11.97
N ALA A 292 -14.44 -21.40 12.74
CA ALA A 292 -14.25 -21.30 14.19
C ALA A 292 -13.04 -20.42 14.55
N GLU A 293 -11.91 -20.58 13.86
CA GLU A 293 -10.73 -19.75 14.09
C GLU A 293 -10.98 -18.28 13.68
N LEU A 294 -11.68 -18.03 12.57
CA LEU A 294 -12.03 -16.68 12.14
C LEU A 294 -13.01 -15.99 13.10
N ARG A 295 -13.99 -16.72 13.65
CA ARG A 295 -14.89 -16.18 14.69
C ARG A 295 -14.13 -15.82 15.95
N ARG A 296 -13.16 -16.63 16.40
CA ARG A 296 -12.29 -16.29 17.54
C ARG A 296 -11.44 -15.04 17.27
N LEU A 297 -10.90 -14.90 16.06
CA LEU A 297 -10.18 -13.68 15.67
C LEU A 297 -11.08 -12.43 15.76
N LEU A 298 -12.36 -12.57 15.41
CA LEU A 298 -13.37 -11.50 15.51
C LEU A 298 -13.88 -11.27 16.95
N GLU A 299 -13.83 -12.27 17.83
CA GLU A 299 -14.07 -12.09 19.26
C GLU A 299 -12.98 -11.22 19.91
N GLU A 300 -11.73 -11.36 19.46
CA GLU A 300 -10.59 -10.54 19.92
C GLU A 300 -10.62 -9.13 19.32
N ASP A 301 -10.97 -9.01 18.03
CA ASP A 301 -11.02 -7.77 17.29
C ASP A 301 -12.22 -7.80 16.33
N SER A 302 -13.37 -7.34 16.82
CA SER A 302 -14.64 -7.34 16.06
C SER A 302 -14.60 -6.50 14.78
N GLU A 303 -13.54 -5.71 14.60
CA GLU A 303 -13.37 -4.76 13.51
C GLU A 303 -12.23 -5.18 12.56
N ASP A 304 -11.69 -6.40 12.72
CA ASP A 304 -10.68 -6.98 11.83
C ASP A 304 -11.27 -7.25 10.44
N ALA A 305 -11.07 -6.29 9.54
CA ALA A 305 -11.54 -6.35 8.16
C ALA A 305 -11.00 -7.57 7.39
N GLU A 306 -9.76 -8.00 7.66
CA GLU A 306 -9.19 -9.20 7.03
C GLU A 306 -9.91 -10.45 7.51
N ALA A 307 -10.23 -10.54 8.81
CA ALA A 307 -10.97 -11.68 9.37
C ALA A 307 -12.42 -11.71 8.87
N HIS A 308 -13.13 -10.57 8.79
CA HIS A 308 -14.46 -10.50 8.18
C HIS A 308 -14.45 -10.94 6.71
N ASN A 309 -13.48 -10.45 5.94
CA ASN A 309 -13.34 -10.83 4.53
C ASN A 309 -13.07 -12.33 4.36
N ASN A 310 -12.11 -12.87 5.10
CA ASN A 310 -11.77 -14.27 5.04
C ASN A 310 -12.93 -15.16 5.52
N LEU A 311 -13.69 -14.73 6.53
CA LEU A 311 -14.89 -15.44 7.00
C LEU A 311 -15.97 -15.46 5.92
N ALA A 312 -16.22 -14.33 5.26
CA ALA A 312 -17.17 -14.27 4.15
C ALA A 312 -16.77 -15.22 3.00
N VAL A 313 -15.48 -15.30 2.67
CA VAL A 313 -14.96 -16.25 1.66
C VAL A 313 -15.15 -17.70 2.11
N VAL A 314 -14.82 -18.05 3.36
CA VAL A 314 -15.02 -19.42 3.88
C VAL A 314 -16.51 -19.79 3.92
N LEU A 315 -17.38 -18.87 4.33
CA LEU A 315 -18.84 -19.07 4.35
C LEU A 315 -19.40 -19.27 2.94
N LEU A 316 -18.89 -18.54 1.95
CA LEU A 316 -19.21 -18.77 0.54
C LEU A 316 -18.88 -20.21 0.11
N TYR A 317 -17.67 -20.70 0.39
CA TYR A 317 -17.27 -22.09 0.09
C TYR A 317 -18.08 -23.14 0.87
N SER A 318 -18.64 -22.76 2.01
CA SER A 318 -19.53 -23.58 2.82
C SER A 318 -21.02 -23.46 2.45
N ALA A 319 -21.34 -22.78 1.35
CA ALA A 319 -22.71 -22.49 0.87
C ALA A 319 -23.58 -21.68 1.86
N LYS A 320 -22.98 -20.96 2.80
CA LYS A 320 -23.66 -20.10 3.80
C LYS A 320 -23.68 -18.63 3.35
N LEU A 321 -24.27 -18.38 2.18
CA LEU A 321 -24.26 -17.05 1.52
C LEU A 321 -24.89 -15.94 2.36
N ASP A 322 -26.02 -16.22 3.04
CA ASP A 322 -26.73 -15.21 3.84
C ASP A 322 -25.88 -14.75 5.05
N GLU A 323 -25.17 -15.68 5.67
CA GLU A 323 -24.25 -15.37 6.77
C GLU A 323 -23.04 -14.57 6.27
N ALA A 324 -22.49 -14.93 5.10
CA ALA A 324 -21.38 -14.21 4.48
C ALA A 324 -21.75 -12.74 4.19
N ILE A 325 -22.94 -12.50 3.62
CA ILE A 325 -23.46 -11.15 3.37
C ILE A 325 -23.64 -10.39 4.69
N THR A 326 -24.18 -11.04 5.72
CA THR A 326 -24.38 -10.43 7.04
C THR A 326 -23.07 -9.96 7.66
N HIS A 327 -22.00 -10.78 7.60
CA HIS A 327 -20.69 -10.39 8.12
C HIS A 327 -20.10 -9.17 7.39
N LEU A 328 -20.07 -9.20 6.05
CA LEU A 328 -19.55 -8.05 5.30
C LEU A 328 -20.41 -6.80 5.50
N THR A 329 -21.74 -6.89 5.39
CA THR A 329 -22.61 -5.72 5.61
C THR A 329 -22.50 -5.14 7.02
N THR A 330 -22.23 -5.97 8.03
CA THR A 330 -21.93 -5.51 9.40
C THR A 330 -20.65 -4.68 9.44
N LEU A 331 -19.57 -5.16 8.81
CA LEU A 331 -18.32 -4.40 8.70
C LEU A 331 -18.51 -3.06 7.97
N PHE A 332 -19.27 -3.05 6.88
CA PHE A 332 -19.58 -1.83 6.13
C PHE A 332 -20.40 -0.84 6.98
N SER A 333 -21.20 -1.33 7.92
CA SER A 333 -22.00 -0.49 8.83
C SER A 333 -21.17 0.04 10.01
N SER A 334 -20.27 -0.78 10.58
CA SER A 334 -19.45 -0.39 11.74
C SER A 334 -18.23 0.45 11.36
N ARG A 335 -17.58 0.13 10.24
CA ARG A 335 -16.35 0.78 9.74
C ARG A 335 -16.50 1.24 8.29
N PRO A 336 -17.44 2.15 8.00
CA PRO A 336 -17.76 2.53 6.62
C PRO A 336 -16.57 3.15 5.87
N ALA A 337 -15.82 4.07 6.49
CA ALA A 337 -14.66 4.68 5.83
C ALA A 337 -13.60 3.64 5.41
N LEU A 338 -13.38 2.61 6.23
CA LEU A 338 -12.46 1.53 5.91
C LEU A 338 -13.02 0.62 4.81
N ALA A 339 -14.25 0.14 4.98
CA ALA A 339 -14.85 -0.85 4.08
C ALA A 339 -15.15 -0.31 2.68
N TYR A 340 -15.68 0.91 2.59
CA TYR A 340 -16.01 1.55 1.30
C TYR A 340 -14.78 2.05 0.52
N ASN A 341 -13.59 2.02 1.13
CA ASN A 341 -12.33 2.36 0.45
C ASN A 341 -11.41 1.14 0.28
N ASP A 342 -11.95 -0.07 0.42
CA ASP A 342 -11.25 -1.34 0.20
C ASP A 342 -11.91 -2.11 -0.96
N GLU A 343 -11.19 -2.23 -2.07
CA GLU A 343 -11.71 -2.89 -3.27
C GLU A 343 -11.99 -4.38 -3.08
N PRO A 344 -11.12 -5.18 -2.41
CA PRO A 344 -11.44 -6.58 -2.12
C PRO A 344 -12.77 -6.76 -1.38
N LEU A 345 -13.04 -5.95 -0.35
CA LEU A 345 -14.30 -6.00 0.39
C LEU A 345 -15.50 -5.66 -0.48
N LEU A 346 -15.41 -4.59 -1.27
CA LEU A 346 -16.46 -4.20 -2.23
C LEU A 346 -16.72 -5.30 -3.26
N PHE A 347 -15.65 -5.84 -3.86
CA PHE A 347 -15.73 -6.89 -4.87
C PHE A 347 -16.36 -8.16 -4.32
N ASN A 348 -15.96 -8.59 -3.12
CA ASN A 348 -16.48 -9.79 -2.49
C ASN A 348 -17.96 -9.62 -2.12
N LEU A 349 -18.36 -8.47 -1.56
CA LEU A 349 -19.75 -8.20 -1.26
C LEU A 349 -20.62 -8.13 -2.52
N CYS A 350 -20.15 -7.48 -3.59
CA CYS A 350 -20.81 -7.49 -4.90
C CYS A 350 -20.98 -8.92 -5.44
N THR A 351 -19.97 -9.77 -5.29
CA THR A 351 -20.02 -11.17 -5.71
C THR A 351 -21.07 -11.95 -4.92
N LEU A 352 -21.14 -11.77 -3.60
CA LEU A 352 -22.16 -12.42 -2.78
C LEU A 352 -23.57 -11.97 -3.17
N PHE A 353 -23.77 -10.69 -3.49
CA PHE A 353 -25.06 -10.20 -4.00
C PHE A 353 -25.46 -10.86 -5.31
N GLU A 354 -24.53 -11.01 -6.28
CA GLU A 354 -24.77 -11.70 -7.55
C GLU A 354 -25.17 -13.16 -7.36
N LEU A 355 -24.57 -13.84 -6.38
CA LEU A 355 -24.83 -15.26 -6.13
C LEU A 355 -26.15 -15.50 -5.37
N ARG A 356 -26.60 -14.53 -4.55
CA ARG A 356 -27.70 -14.75 -3.62
C ARG A 356 -28.98 -13.99 -3.94
N SER A 357 -28.88 -12.83 -4.59
CA SER A 357 -29.99 -11.87 -4.68
C SER A 357 -30.47 -11.66 -6.12
N GLU A 358 -31.78 -11.80 -6.34
CA GLU A 358 -32.43 -11.37 -7.58
C GLU A 358 -32.31 -9.85 -7.80
N GLN A 359 -32.09 -9.09 -6.71
CA GLN A 359 -31.88 -7.64 -6.72
C GLN A 359 -30.38 -7.27 -6.67
N ALA A 360 -29.48 -8.17 -7.10
CA ALA A 360 -28.04 -7.92 -7.07
C ALA A 360 -27.64 -6.58 -7.67
N PHE A 361 -28.21 -6.22 -8.82
CA PHE A 361 -27.94 -4.94 -9.48
C PHE A 361 -28.29 -3.74 -8.57
N ALA A 362 -29.48 -3.75 -7.96
CA ALA A 362 -29.91 -2.69 -7.05
C ALA A 362 -29.03 -2.59 -5.79
N HIS A 363 -28.59 -3.74 -5.25
CA HIS A 363 -27.64 -3.77 -4.14
C HIS A 363 -26.30 -3.13 -4.51
N LYS A 364 -25.74 -3.48 -5.68
CA LYS A 364 -24.46 -2.93 -6.17
C LYS A 364 -24.55 -1.41 -6.42
N VAL A 365 -25.66 -0.92 -6.98
CA VAL A 365 -25.89 0.53 -7.16
C VAL A 365 -26.01 1.26 -5.81
N ARG A 366 -26.68 0.67 -4.82
CA ARG A 366 -26.70 1.23 -3.45
C ARG A 366 -25.30 1.28 -2.84
N LEU A 367 -24.50 0.23 -3.03
CA LEU A 367 -23.13 0.16 -2.54
C LEU A 367 -22.25 1.24 -3.17
N LEU A 368 -22.37 1.44 -4.49
CA LEU A 368 -21.70 2.51 -5.22
C LEU A 368 -22.07 3.89 -4.68
N ARG A 369 -23.37 4.14 -4.43
CA ARG A 369 -23.85 5.40 -3.85
C ARG A 369 -23.22 5.66 -2.49
N SER A 370 -23.27 4.70 -1.58
CA SER A 370 -22.67 4.85 -0.26
C SER A 370 -21.14 4.98 -0.33
N ALA A 371 -20.47 4.27 -1.22
CA ALA A 371 -19.02 4.40 -1.39
C ALA A 371 -18.61 5.84 -1.74
N ALA A 372 -19.37 6.48 -2.63
CA ALA A 372 -19.13 7.88 -3.01
C ALA A 372 -19.29 8.87 -1.85
N GLU A 373 -20.15 8.57 -0.86
CA GLU A 373 -20.31 9.37 0.37
C GLU A 373 -19.08 9.26 1.30
N PHE A 374 -18.37 8.12 1.26
CA PHE A 374 -17.18 7.84 2.09
C PHE A 374 -15.85 8.07 1.35
N GLY A 375 -15.84 8.85 0.26
CA GLY A 375 -14.64 9.24 -0.48
C GLY A 375 -14.44 8.41 -1.75
N ALA A 376 -14.27 7.09 -1.62
CA ALA A 376 -14.06 6.13 -2.71
C ALA A 376 -13.06 6.62 -3.78
N GLN A 377 -12.04 7.38 -3.36
CA GLN A 377 -11.13 8.06 -4.28
C GLN A 377 -10.04 7.07 -4.73
N GLY A 378 -9.90 6.86 -6.04
CA GLY A 378 -8.90 5.95 -6.60
C GLY A 378 -9.32 4.48 -6.68
N LEU A 379 -10.60 4.16 -6.41
CA LEU A 379 -11.11 2.81 -6.60
C LEU A 379 -11.29 2.50 -8.09
N GLY A 380 -10.92 1.29 -8.47
CA GLY A 380 -11.23 0.72 -9.78
C GLY A 380 -12.72 0.42 -9.94
N ALA A 381 -13.27 0.64 -11.13
CA ALA A 381 -14.70 0.40 -11.40
C ALA A 381 -15.08 -1.09 -11.26
N GLU A 382 -14.13 -1.99 -11.46
CA GLU A 382 -14.28 -3.43 -11.39
C GLU A 382 -14.74 -3.92 -10.01
N CYS A 383 -14.40 -3.23 -8.93
CA CYS A 383 -14.78 -3.65 -7.57
C CYS A 383 -16.30 -3.57 -7.34
N PHE A 384 -17.02 -2.75 -8.10
CA PHE A 384 -18.48 -2.67 -8.03
C PHE A 384 -19.17 -3.70 -8.90
N LYS A 385 -18.45 -4.42 -9.77
CA LYS A 385 -19.02 -5.35 -10.76
C LYS A 385 -20.23 -4.77 -11.52
N LEU A 386 -20.14 -3.49 -11.86
CA LEU A 386 -21.13 -2.77 -12.66
C LEU A 386 -20.54 -2.48 -14.04
N PRO A 387 -21.33 -2.55 -15.12
CA PRO A 387 -20.82 -2.21 -16.44
C PRO A 387 -20.51 -0.71 -16.51
N LEU A 388 -19.31 -0.36 -16.96
CA LEU A 388 -18.88 1.02 -17.27
C LEU A 388 -19.55 1.51 -18.54
#